data_AF-A0A963W009-F1
#
_entry.id   AF-A0A963W009-F1
#
_cell.length_a   1.000
_cell.length_b   1.000
_cell.length_c   1.000
_cell.angle_alpha   90.00
_cell.angle_beta   90.00
_cell.angle_gamma   90.00
#
_symmetry.space_group_name_H-M   'P 1'
#
loop_
_entity.id
_entity.type
_entity.pdbx_description
1 polymer ?
#
loop_
_entity_poly.entity_id
_entity_poly.type
_entity_poly.pdbx_seq_one_letter_code
_entity_poly.pdbx_strand_id
1 'polypeptide(L)'
;MPNYRNLQRWLHVNLFAKPTDTMLTLFIVPLLLWTAGKLLHWVTIVADWSVVIGSLKVLLTGLFPPEKMWLVWIAASLIAGLIGLASSATMKFGRVALLSGLFSVAAALVASAWSASVAPEAALVIATGFSVWAIGHRSEPLRENLTGIAFGVLVTVLLVLSPAGPSTWGGLLLSVVLTLTAALLTIPLGVLLAFGRQSRIASLSALCTGYIEVMRSIPLILVVYCIWIAFPLVLPQFPLAVVV
;
A
#
# COMPACT_ATOMS: atom_id res chain seq x y z
N MET A 1 -22.88 25.53 12.96
CA MET A 1 -22.87 24.55 11.86
C MET A 1 -24.33 24.27 11.46
N PRO A 2 -24.74 24.39 10.19
CA PRO A 2 -26.14 24.21 9.81
C PRO A 2 -26.59 22.78 10.09
N ASN A 3 -27.74 22.62 10.75
CA ASN A 3 -28.27 21.32 11.17
C ASN A 3 -28.99 20.64 9.99
N TYR A 4 -28.29 19.79 9.23
CA TYR A 4 -28.78 19.10 8.03
C TYR A 4 -29.71 17.91 8.33
N ARG A 5 -30.73 18.10 9.17
CA ARG A 5 -31.66 17.03 9.53
C ARG A 5 -32.66 16.67 8.41
N ASN A 6 -32.86 17.55 7.43
CA ASN A 6 -33.80 17.34 6.32
C ASN A 6 -33.06 17.12 5.00
N LEU A 7 -33.15 15.89 4.47
CA LEU A 7 -32.55 15.48 3.19
C LEU A 7 -32.92 16.44 2.05
N GLN A 8 -34.17 16.87 1.98
CA GLN A 8 -34.65 17.80 0.94
C GLN A 8 -33.96 19.17 1.01
N ARG A 9 -33.74 19.72 2.21
CA ARG A 9 -32.99 20.98 2.37
C ARG A 9 -31.53 20.80 2.02
N TRP A 10 -30.94 19.65 2.33
CA TRP A 10 -29.57 19.34 1.94
C TRP A 10 -29.43 19.24 0.41
N LEU A 11 -30.36 18.56 -0.28
CA LEU A 11 -30.36 18.46 -1.74
C LEU A 11 -30.48 19.84 -2.40
N HIS A 12 -31.40 20.68 -1.92
CA HIS A 12 -31.59 22.01 -2.50
C HIS A 12 -30.35 22.91 -2.33
N VAL A 13 -29.69 22.84 -1.18
CA VAL A 13 -28.50 23.65 -0.88
C VAL A 13 -27.24 23.14 -1.58
N ASN A 14 -27.08 21.82 -1.79
CA ASN A 14 -25.85 21.26 -2.35
C ASN A 14 -25.92 20.93 -3.85
N LEU A 15 -27.09 20.60 -4.38
CA LEU A 15 -27.24 20.15 -5.79
C LEU A 15 -28.04 21.12 -6.66
N PHE A 16 -28.99 21.86 -6.06
CA PHE A 16 -29.93 22.69 -6.81
C PHE A 16 -29.94 24.17 -6.38
N ALA A 17 -28.83 24.67 -5.82
CA ALA A 17 -28.77 26.01 -5.25
C ALA A 17 -28.84 27.12 -6.31
N LYS A 18 -28.29 26.88 -7.49
CA LYS A 18 -28.31 27.81 -8.64
C LYS A 18 -28.87 27.11 -9.90
N PRO A 19 -29.34 27.88 -10.90
CA PRO A 19 -29.78 27.32 -12.18
C PRO A 19 -28.67 26.55 -12.91
N THR A 20 -27.43 27.02 -12.85
CA THR A 20 -26.24 26.32 -13.41
C THR A 20 -26.01 24.98 -12.73
N ASP A 21 -26.15 24.95 -11.41
CA ASP A 21 -25.91 23.75 -10.58
C ASP A 21 -27.02 22.72 -10.83
N THR A 22 -28.25 23.20 -11.07
CA THR A 22 -29.39 22.37 -11.46
C THR A 22 -29.19 21.74 -12.83
N MET A 23 -28.75 22.51 -13.84
CA MET A 23 -28.43 21.99 -15.18
C MET A 23 -27.28 20.98 -15.13
N LEU A 24 -26.22 21.29 -14.37
CA LEU A 24 -25.08 20.41 -14.18
C LEU A 24 -25.49 19.11 -13.49
N THR A 25 -26.30 19.18 -12.44
CA THR A 25 -26.81 18.01 -11.71
C THR A 25 -27.71 17.16 -12.59
N LEU A 26 -28.59 17.77 -13.38
CA LEU A 26 -29.49 17.06 -14.30
C LEU A 26 -28.73 16.32 -15.42
N PHE A 27 -27.52 16.77 -15.77
CA PHE A 27 -26.67 16.10 -16.75
C PHE A 27 -25.73 15.07 -16.11
N ILE A 28 -25.00 15.46 -15.05
CA ILE A 28 -23.97 14.63 -14.42
C ILE A 28 -24.58 13.45 -13.68
N VAL A 29 -25.66 13.63 -12.93
CA VAL A 29 -26.21 12.53 -12.10
C VAL A 29 -26.69 11.38 -12.98
N PRO A 30 -27.48 11.59 -14.05
CA PRO A 30 -27.83 10.49 -14.96
C PRO A 30 -26.62 9.88 -15.66
N LEU A 31 -25.62 10.68 -16.07
CA LEU A 31 -24.39 10.16 -16.67
C LEU A 31 -23.63 9.24 -15.69
N LEU A 32 -23.49 9.64 -14.43
CA LEU A 32 -22.85 8.82 -13.39
C LEU A 32 -23.64 7.55 -13.08
N LEU A 33 -24.97 7.63 -13.02
CA LEU A 33 -25.82 6.45 -12.83
C LEU A 33 -25.72 5.49 -14.03
N TRP A 34 -25.66 6.03 -15.24
CA TRP A 34 -25.49 5.24 -16.45
C TRP A 34 -24.12 4.56 -16.50
N THR A 35 -23.03 5.28 -16.22
CA THR A 35 -21.68 4.68 -16.18
C THR A 35 -21.55 3.67 -15.05
N ALA A 36 -22.09 3.95 -13.87
CA ALA A 36 -22.12 3.01 -12.75
C ALA A 36 -22.91 1.75 -13.11
N GLY A 37 -24.06 1.88 -13.78
CA GLY A 37 -24.85 0.75 -14.25
C GLY A 37 -24.10 -0.11 -15.27
N LYS A 38 -23.40 0.53 -16.22
CA LYS A 38 -22.54 -0.18 -17.19
C LYS A 38 -21.37 -0.90 -16.51
N LEU A 39 -20.74 -0.25 -15.55
CA LEU A 39 -19.66 -0.84 -14.78
C LEU A 39 -20.15 -2.02 -13.93
N LEU A 40 -21.31 -1.89 -13.29
CA LEU A 40 -21.91 -2.97 -12.51
C LEU A 40 -22.29 -4.16 -13.39
N HIS A 41 -22.93 -3.92 -14.54
CA HIS A 41 -23.23 -4.96 -15.52
C HIS A 41 -21.96 -5.66 -16.01
N TRP A 42 -20.89 -4.89 -16.30
CA TRP A 42 -19.61 -5.47 -16.69
C TRP A 42 -19.03 -6.34 -15.56
N VAL A 43 -18.96 -5.81 -14.33
CA VAL A 43 -18.44 -6.50 -13.14
C VAL A 43 -19.19 -7.80 -12.86
N THR A 44 -20.52 -7.84 -13.00
CA THR A 44 -21.31 -9.01 -12.56
C THR A 44 -21.61 -10.01 -13.67
N ILE A 45 -21.73 -9.56 -14.92
CA ILE A 45 -22.23 -10.39 -16.03
C ILE A 45 -21.12 -10.69 -17.05
N VAL A 46 -20.26 -9.71 -17.33
CA VAL A 46 -19.29 -9.80 -18.45
C VAL A 46 -17.89 -10.20 -17.96
N ALA A 47 -17.51 -9.77 -16.77
CA ALA A 47 -16.18 -10.00 -16.22
C ALA A 47 -15.99 -11.47 -15.82
N ASP A 48 -14.97 -12.10 -16.40
CA ASP A 48 -14.57 -13.45 -16.03
C ASP A 48 -13.60 -13.40 -14.83
N TRP A 49 -14.17 -13.49 -13.62
CA TRP A 49 -13.41 -13.51 -12.38
C TRP A 49 -12.58 -14.79 -12.20
N SER A 50 -12.86 -15.85 -12.97
CA SER A 50 -12.10 -17.10 -12.88
C SER A 50 -10.64 -16.92 -13.28
N VAL A 51 -10.35 -15.99 -14.22
CA VAL A 51 -8.99 -15.68 -14.67
C VAL A 51 -8.17 -15.04 -13.53
N VAL A 52 -8.77 -14.09 -12.82
CA VAL A 52 -8.13 -13.39 -11.69
C VAL A 52 -7.85 -14.38 -10.54
N ILE A 53 -8.84 -15.21 -10.20
CA ILE A 53 -8.71 -16.18 -9.10
C ILE A 53 -7.75 -17.30 -9.48
N GLY A 54 -7.82 -17.82 -10.71
CA GLY A 54 -6.92 -18.86 -11.22
C GLY A 54 -5.46 -18.38 -11.38
N SER A 55 -5.26 -17.09 -11.63
CA SER A 55 -3.94 -16.47 -11.76
C SER A 55 -3.46 -15.75 -10.51
N LEU A 56 -4.19 -15.85 -9.38
CA LEU A 56 -3.90 -15.10 -8.15
C LEU A 56 -2.46 -15.35 -7.65
N LYS A 57 -2.00 -16.60 -7.75
CA LYS A 57 -0.62 -16.97 -7.42
C LYS A 57 0.38 -16.17 -8.25
N VAL A 58 0.19 -16.09 -9.56
CA VAL A 58 1.06 -15.35 -10.48
C VAL A 58 0.97 -13.85 -10.20
N LEU A 59 -0.22 -13.32 -9.90
CA LEU A 59 -0.40 -11.91 -9.53
C LEU A 59 0.32 -11.54 -8.23
N LEU A 60 0.30 -12.44 -7.23
CA LEU A 60 0.91 -12.19 -5.92
C LEU A 60 2.43 -12.34 -5.94
N THR A 61 2.95 -13.41 -6.54
CA THR A 61 4.37 -13.78 -6.45
C THR A 61 5.15 -13.51 -7.73
N GLY A 62 4.50 -13.21 -8.85
CA GLY A 62 5.15 -13.10 -10.15
C GLY A 62 5.78 -14.42 -10.60
N LEU A 63 6.95 -14.32 -11.22
CA LEU A 63 7.74 -15.44 -11.78
C LEU A 63 8.60 -16.16 -10.71
N PHE A 64 8.19 -16.13 -9.45
CA PHE A 64 8.99 -16.70 -8.36
C PHE A 64 9.11 -18.22 -8.51
N PRO A 65 10.31 -18.82 -8.32
CA PRO A 65 10.50 -20.26 -8.44
C PRO A 65 9.58 -21.03 -7.47
N PRO A 66 8.83 -22.04 -7.93
CA PRO A 66 7.84 -22.75 -7.10
C PRO A 66 8.49 -23.46 -5.90
N GLU A 67 9.73 -23.92 -6.04
CA GLU A 67 10.49 -24.58 -4.97
C GLU A 67 10.82 -23.65 -3.79
N LYS A 68 10.96 -22.35 -4.05
CA LYS A 68 11.37 -21.34 -3.06
C LYS A 68 10.20 -20.53 -2.50
N MET A 69 8.96 -20.89 -2.84
CA MET A 69 7.78 -20.10 -2.54
C MET A 69 7.50 -19.93 -1.03
N TRP A 70 8.02 -20.82 -0.20
CA TRP A 70 7.98 -20.68 1.25
C TRP A 70 8.67 -19.39 1.75
N LEU A 71 9.69 -18.88 1.03
CA LEU A 71 10.35 -17.60 1.32
C LEU A 71 9.38 -16.42 1.20
N VAL A 72 8.48 -16.48 0.21
CA VAL A 72 7.46 -15.46 -0.01
C VAL A 72 6.48 -15.41 1.16
N TRP A 73 6.07 -16.57 1.66
CA TRP A 73 5.17 -16.66 2.82
C TRP A 73 5.82 -16.17 4.12
N ILE A 74 7.12 -16.41 4.31
CA ILE A 74 7.88 -15.84 5.42
C ILE A 74 7.95 -14.31 5.29
N ALA A 75 8.31 -13.80 4.11
CA ALA A 75 8.36 -12.37 3.85
C ALA A 75 7.01 -11.69 4.08
N ALA A 76 5.92 -12.28 3.57
CA ALA A 76 4.55 -11.81 3.79
C ALA A 76 4.16 -11.83 5.27
N SER A 77 4.56 -12.87 6.03
CA SER A 77 4.31 -12.95 7.47
C SER A 77 5.06 -11.88 8.26
N LEU A 78 6.31 -11.59 7.87
CA LEU A 78 7.10 -10.51 8.47
C LEU A 78 6.47 -9.14 8.21
N ILE A 79 6.03 -8.89 6.97
CA ILE A 79 5.32 -7.67 6.60
C ILE A 79 3.99 -7.55 7.38
N ALA A 80 3.20 -8.61 7.44
CA ALA A 80 1.94 -8.64 8.18
C ALA A 80 2.16 -8.40 9.68
N GLY A 81 3.22 -9.00 10.26
CA GLY A 81 3.64 -8.75 11.64
C GLY A 81 4.01 -7.29 11.87
N LEU A 82 4.75 -6.67 10.95
CA LEU A 82 5.10 -5.24 11.05
C LEU A 82 3.86 -4.34 10.98
N ILE A 83 2.93 -4.63 10.06
CA ILE A 83 1.65 -3.91 9.97
C ILE A 83 0.84 -4.09 11.26
N GLY A 84 0.81 -5.30 11.82
CA GLY A 84 0.19 -5.61 13.10
C GLY A 84 0.79 -4.80 14.24
N LEU A 85 2.12 -4.75 14.33
CA LEU A 85 2.82 -3.97 15.35
C LEU A 85 2.57 -2.47 15.20
N ALA A 86 2.66 -1.93 13.98
CA ALA A 86 2.37 -0.52 13.70
C ALA A 86 0.93 -0.16 14.07
N SER A 87 -0.03 -1.04 13.77
CA SER A 87 -1.44 -0.85 14.12
C SER A 87 -1.68 -0.93 15.63
N SER A 88 -0.82 -1.61 16.39
CA SER A 88 -0.96 -1.74 17.84
C SER A 88 -0.67 -0.44 18.59
N ALA A 89 0.06 0.50 17.96
CA ALA A 89 0.34 1.83 18.50
C ALA A 89 -0.82 2.82 18.32
N THR A 90 -1.70 2.59 17.34
CA THR A 90 -2.81 3.51 17.02
C THR A 90 -4.19 2.97 17.42
N MET A 91 -4.39 1.65 17.38
CA MET A 91 -5.66 1.01 17.75
C MET A 91 -5.70 0.61 19.22
N LYS A 92 -6.61 1.24 19.99
CA LYS A 92 -6.91 0.82 21.37
C LYS A 92 -7.67 -0.51 21.39
N PHE A 93 -7.37 -1.38 22.36
CA PHE A 93 -8.12 -2.63 22.54
C PHE A 93 -9.58 -2.31 22.89
N GLY A 94 -10.51 -2.75 22.05
CA GLY A 94 -11.94 -2.43 22.16
C GLY A 94 -12.77 -3.13 21.09
N ARG A 95 -14.06 -2.79 20.98
CA ARG A 95 -14.98 -3.43 20.01
C ARG A 95 -14.47 -3.39 18.57
N VAL A 96 -13.84 -2.29 18.16
CA VAL A 96 -13.27 -2.14 16.80
C VAL A 96 -12.11 -3.11 16.57
N ALA A 97 -11.31 -3.37 17.60
CA ALA A 97 -10.17 -4.29 17.52
C ALA A 97 -10.60 -5.77 17.54
N LEU A 98 -11.67 -6.08 18.27
CA LEU A 98 -12.34 -7.38 18.19
C LEU A 98 -12.99 -7.60 16.82
N LEU A 99 -13.63 -6.58 16.26
CA LEU A 99 -14.24 -6.63 14.93
C LEU A 99 -13.19 -6.74 13.82
N SER A 100 -12.05 -6.05 13.92
CA SER A 100 -10.97 -6.20 12.94
C SER A 100 -10.29 -7.58 13.04
N GLY A 101 -10.17 -8.14 14.25
CA GLY A 101 -9.75 -9.53 14.45
C GLY A 101 -10.73 -10.53 13.85
N LEU A 102 -12.03 -10.39 14.14
CA LEU A 102 -13.10 -11.21 13.57
C LEU A 102 -13.16 -11.09 12.04
N PHE A 103 -13.00 -9.88 11.49
CA PHE A 103 -12.96 -9.66 10.05
C PHE A 103 -11.74 -10.33 9.41
N SER A 104 -10.57 -10.23 10.04
CA SER A 104 -9.35 -10.88 9.56
C SER A 104 -9.47 -12.41 9.60
N VAL A 105 -10.08 -12.96 10.66
CA VAL A 105 -10.38 -14.40 10.77
C VAL A 105 -11.42 -14.82 9.73
N ALA A 106 -12.49 -14.03 9.52
CA ALA A 106 -13.48 -14.30 8.50
C ALA A 106 -12.88 -14.23 7.09
N ALA A 107 -12.01 -13.26 6.81
CA ALA A 107 -11.29 -13.15 5.56
C ALA A 107 -10.34 -14.34 5.35
N ALA A 108 -9.64 -14.79 6.40
CA ALA A 108 -8.81 -15.99 6.35
C ALA A 108 -9.64 -17.26 6.09
N LEU A 109 -10.79 -17.42 6.74
CA LEU A 109 -11.71 -18.54 6.53
C LEU A 109 -12.33 -18.54 5.13
N VAL A 110 -12.72 -17.37 4.61
CA VAL A 110 -13.21 -17.22 3.24
C VAL A 110 -12.10 -17.52 2.24
N ALA A 111 -10.88 -17.03 2.45
CA ALA A 111 -9.72 -17.41 1.65
C ALA A 111 -9.46 -18.93 1.71
N SER A 112 -9.71 -19.54 2.87
CA SER A 112 -9.50 -20.97 3.10
C SER A 112 -10.52 -21.86 2.39
N ALA A 113 -11.76 -21.37 2.20
CA ALA A 113 -12.82 -22.11 1.53
C ALA A 113 -12.71 -22.08 -0.01
N TRP A 114 -11.88 -21.21 -0.59
CA TRP A 114 -11.87 -20.95 -2.03
C TRP A 114 -10.64 -21.46 -2.80
N SER A 115 -9.52 -21.81 -2.14
CA SER A 115 -8.35 -22.39 -2.82
C SER A 115 -7.50 -23.27 -1.89
N ALA A 116 -7.56 -24.59 -2.10
CA ALA A 116 -6.87 -25.59 -1.25
C ALA A 116 -5.33 -25.49 -1.25
N SER A 117 -4.72 -24.71 -2.16
CA SER A 117 -3.26 -24.62 -2.32
C SER A 117 -2.62 -23.33 -1.79
N VAL A 118 -3.43 -22.34 -1.40
CA VAL A 118 -2.97 -21.01 -0.90
C VAL A 118 -3.62 -20.67 0.45
N ALA A 119 -4.68 -21.39 0.80
CA ALA A 119 -5.50 -21.23 2.00
C ALA A 119 -4.73 -21.26 3.34
N PRO A 120 -3.92 -22.29 3.64
CA PRO A 120 -3.32 -22.41 4.98
C PRO A 120 -2.20 -21.39 5.19
N GLU A 121 -1.38 -21.10 4.18
CA GLU A 121 -0.27 -20.16 4.29
C GLU A 121 -0.77 -18.73 4.42
N ALA A 122 -1.82 -18.35 3.68
CA ALA A 122 -2.45 -17.04 3.82
C ALA A 122 -3.09 -16.86 5.20
N ALA A 123 -3.72 -17.91 5.75
CA ALA A 123 -4.27 -17.87 7.11
C ALA A 123 -3.17 -17.67 8.17
N LEU A 124 -2.00 -18.29 7.99
CA LEU A 124 -0.83 -18.08 8.87
C LEU A 124 -0.32 -16.64 8.82
N VAL A 125 -0.24 -16.02 7.64
CA VAL A 125 0.15 -14.60 7.49
C VAL A 125 -0.81 -13.67 8.22
N ILE A 126 -2.11 -13.94 8.13
CA ILE A 126 -3.12 -13.12 8.82
C ILE A 126 -3.04 -13.34 10.33
N ALA A 127 -2.89 -14.59 10.77
CA ALA A 127 -2.74 -14.95 12.17
C ALA A 127 -1.49 -14.34 12.80
N THR A 128 -0.36 -14.29 12.08
CA THR A 128 0.88 -13.66 12.57
C THR A 128 0.68 -12.16 12.74
N GLY A 129 0.08 -11.48 11.77
CA GLY A 129 -0.24 -10.05 11.86
C GLY A 129 -1.13 -9.73 13.07
N PHE A 130 -2.19 -10.51 13.29
CA PHE A 130 -3.07 -10.32 14.44
C PHE A 130 -2.40 -10.66 15.78
N SER A 131 -1.60 -11.73 15.81
CA SER A 131 -0.86 -12.15 17.01
C SER A 131 0.14 -11.08 17.43
N VAL A 132 0.91 -10.56 16.47
CA VAL A 132 1.88 -9.47 16.73
C VAL A 132 1.17 -8.19 17.14
N TRP A 133 0.02 -7.88 16.55
CA TRP A 133 -0.81 -6.76 17.00
C TRP A 133 -1.26 -6.92 18.47
N ALA A 134 -1.78 -8.09 18.84
CA ALA A 134 -2.25 -8.38 20.19
C ALA A 134 -1.11 -8.32 21.23
N ILE A 135 0.08 -8.81 20.86
CA ILE A 135 1.29 -8.75 21.68
C ILE A 135 1.77 -7.30 21.80
N GLY A 136 1.90 -6.58 20.68
CA GLY A 136 2.33 -5.19 20.64
C GLY A 136 1.40 -4.24 21.39
N HIS A 137 0.11 -4.59 21.50
CA HIS A 137 -0.80 -3.83 22.34
C HIS A 137 -0.48 -3.95 23.84
N ARG A 138 0.09 -5.09 24.26
CA ARG A 138 0.46 -5.38 25.65
C ARG A 138 1.89 -4.95 25.99
N SER A 139 2.79 -4.87 25.01
CA SER A 139 4.21 -4.56 25.22
C SER A 139 4.59 -3.15 24.75
N GLU A 140 4.69 -2.22 25.70
CA GLU A 140 5.28 -0.88 25.46
C GLU A 140 6.65 -0.90 24.77
N PRO A 141 7.64 -1.73 25.16
CA PRO A 141 8.97 -1.67 24.54
C PRO A 141 8.95 -2.02 23.05
N LEU A 142 7.98 -2.83 22.61
CA LEU A 142 7.82 -3.22 21.22
C LEU A 142 7.26 -2.06 20.37
N ARG A 143 6.46 -1.18 20.98
CA ARG A 143 5.94 0.03 20.35
C ARG A 143 6.97 1.15 20.32
N GLU A 144 7.71 1.34 21.41
CA GLU A 144 8.75 2.37 21.51
C GLU A 144 9.87 2.12 20.49
N ASN A 145 10.26 0.86 20.28
CA ASN A 145 11.28 0.48 19.32
C ASN A 145 10.72 0.15 17.91
N LEU A 146 9.47 0.55 17.60
CA LEU A 146 8.81 0.22 16.33
C LEU A 146 9.66 0.59 15.11
N THR A 147 10.27 1.78 15.11
CA THR A 147 11.11 2.23 13.98
C THR A 147 12.31 1.32 13.78
N GLY A 148 13.02 0.95 14.86
CA GLY A 148 14.17 0.03 14.79
C GLY A 148 13.75 -1.36 14.33
N ILE A 149 12.62 -1.86 14.83
CA ILE A 149 12.03 -3.14 14.42
C ILE A 149 11.63 -3.09 12.94
N ALA A 150 11.05 -1.99 12.46
CA ALA A 150 10.66 -1.83 11.06
C ALA A 150 11.87 -1.92 10.11
N PHE A 151 12.98 -1.26 10.45
CA PHE A 151 14.23 -1.38 9.70
C PHE A 151 14.79 -2.81 9.73
N GLY A 152 14.82 -3.45 10.91
CA GLY A 152 15.29 -4.82 11.04
C GLY A 152 14.45 -5.81 10.23
N VAL A 153 13.13 -5.69 10.31
CA VAL A 153 12.18 -6.50 9.53
C VAL A 153 12.37 -6.27 8.04
N LEU A 154 12.53 -5.03 7.58
CA LEU A 154 12.77 -4.72 6.18
C LEU A 154 14.05 -5.41 5.66
N VAL A 155 15.16 -5.27 6.39
CA VAL A 155 16.42 -5.94 6.04
C VAL A 155 16.23 -7.45 6.01
N THR A 156 15.51 -8.00 6.99
CA THR A 156 15.23 -9.44 7.08
C THR A 156 14.41 -9.92 5.88
N VAL A 157 13.38 -9.16 5.47
CA VAL A 157 12.57 -9.47 4.28
C VAL A 157 13.42 -9.49 3.02
N LEU A 158 14.32 -8.52 2.83
CA LEU A 158 15.23 -8.48 1.69
C LEU A 158 16.22 -9.66 1.70
N LEU A 159 16.74 -10.03 2.87
CA LEU A 159 17.63 -11.17 3.03
C LEU A 159 16.93 -12.50 2.79
N VAL A 160 15.68 -12.65 3.25
CA VAL A 160 14.85 -13.85 3.03
C VAL A 160 14.53 -14.03 1.55
N LEU A 161 14.30 -12.95 0.80
CA LEU A 161 13.98 -13.03 -0.64
C LEU A 161 15.24 -13.14 -1.53
N SER A 162 16.41 -12.75 -1.02
CA SER A 162 17.69 -12.74 -1.74
C SER A 162 18.07 -14.07 -2.42
N PRO A 163 17.88 -15.26 -1.80
CA PRO A 163 18.25 -16.54 -2.40
C PRO A 163 17.51 -16.88 -3.70
N ALA A 164 16.37 -16.23 -3.99
CA ALA A 164 15.64 -16.40 -5.25
C ALA A 164 16.21 -15.55 -6.40
N GLY A 165 17.08 -14.58 -6.10
CA GLY A 165 17.62 -13.63 -7.08
C GLY A 165 16.66 -12.47 -7.35
N PRO A 166 17.11 -11.20 -7.33
CA PRO A 166 16.24 -10.04 -7.55
C PRO A 166 15.50 -10.02 -8.90
N SER A 167 16.05 -10.68 -9.93
CA SER A 167 15.45 -10.77 -11.27
C SER A 167 14.19 -11.63 -11.33
N THR A 168 13.94 -12.47 -10.32
CA THR A 168 12.74 -13.32 -10.25
C THR A 168 11.63 -12.71 -9.41
N TRP A 169 11.92 -11.60 -8.71
CA TRP A 169 10.93 -10.91 -7.90
C TRP A 169 9.92 -10.24 -8.83
N GLY A 170 8.63 -10.40 -8.53
CA GLY A 170 7.57 -9.80 -9.33
C GLY A 170 6.24 -9.83 -8.62
N GLY A 171 5.21 -9.39 -9.33
CA GLY A 171 3.85 -9.33 -8.81
C GLY A 171 3.69 -8.34 -7.66
N LEU A 172 2.61 -8.50 -6.91
CA LEU A 172 2.22 -7.65 -5.80
C LEU A 172 3.26 -7.65 -4.67
N LEU A 173 3.92 -8.78 -4.41
CA LEU A 173 4.96 -8.88 -3.40
C LEU A 173 6.07 -7.87 -3.65
N LEU A 174 6.59 -7.81 -4.89
CA LEU A 174 7.63 -6.86 -5.25
C LEU A 174 7.15 -5.41 -5.05
N SER A 175 5.94 -5.09 -5.50
CA SER A 175 5.37 -3.74 -5.31
C SER A 175 5.27 -3.35 -3.84
N VAL A 176 4.82 -4.27 -2.97
CA VAL A 176 4.73 -4.03 -1.52
C VAL A 176 6.11 -3.85 -0.90
N VAL A 177 7.07 -4.74 -1.20
CA VAL A 177 8.44 -4.65 -0.67
C VAL A 177 9.11 -3.34 -1.11
N LEU A 178 8.99 -2.96 -2.38
CA LEU A 178 9.54 -1.70 -2.90
C LEU A 178 8.88 -0.49 -2.22
N THR A 179 7.55 -0.50 -2.07
CA THR A 179 6.83 0.60 -1.42
C THR A 179 7.23 0.74 0.05
N LEU A 180 7.33 -0.37 0.79
CA LEU A 180 7.77 -0.36 2.20
C LEU A 180 9.22 0.10 2.33
N THR A 181 10.10 -0.39 1.46
CA THR A 181 11.51 0.02 1.41
C THR A 181 11.62 1.52 1.15
N ALA A 182 10.93 2.01 0.12
CA ALA A 182 10.93 3.42 -0.25
C ALA A 182 10.34 4.29 0.86
N ALA A 183 9.23 3.88 1.47
CA ALA A 183 8.63 4.61 2.59
C ALA A 183 9.57 4.68 3.79
N LEU A 184 10.13 3.55 4.22
CA LEU A 184 11.02 3.49 5.39
C LEU A 184 12.31 4.29 5.21
N LEU A 185 12.87 4.34 4.00
CA LEU A 185 14.07 5.12 3.71
C LEU A 185 13.75 6.61 3.47
N THR A 186 12.62 6.93 2.84
CA THR A 186 12.29 8.30 2.46
C THR A 186 11.70 9.10 3.61
N ILE A 187 10.93 8.48 4.52
CA ILE A 187 10.36 9.16 5.69
C ILE A 187 11.44 9.87 6.53
N PRO A 188 12.52 9.21 7.02
CA PRO A 188 13.54 9.88 7.81
C PRO A 188 14.27 10.96 7.02
N LEU A 189 14.52 10.73 5.72
CA LEU A 189 15.14 11.73 4.85
C LEU A 189 14.23 12.96 4.68
N GLY A 190 12.94 12.77 4.50
CA GLY A 190 11.95 13.84 4.41
C GLY A 190 11.83 14.63 5.72
N VAL A 191 11.87 13.95 6.86
CA VAL A 191 11.89 14.60 8.19
C VAL A 191 13.17 15.42 8.37
N LEU A 192 14.33 14.90 7.95
CA LEU A 192 15.60 15.62 8.02
C LEU A 192 15.59 16.89 7.15
N LEU A 193 15.05 16.80 5.93
CA LEU A 193 14.85 17.96 5.06
C LEU A 193 13.85 18.98 5.65
N ALA A 194 12.80 18.51 6.32
CA ALA A 194 11.84 19.37 6.98
C ALA A 194 12.47 20.17 8.14
N PHE A 195 13.35 19.54 8.93
CA PHE A 195 14.15 20.24 9.94
C PHE A 195 15.14 21.21 9.31
N GLY A 196 15.81 20.81 8.22
CA GLY A 196 16.72 21.67 7.46
C GLY A 196 16.05 22.96 6.98
N ARG A 197 14.79 22.87 6.51
CA ARG A 197 13.97 24.03 6.14
C ARG A 197 13.72 25.00 7.30
N GLN A 198 13.58 24.50 8.52
CA GLN A 198 13.37 25.31 9.74
C GLN A 198 14.68 25.85 10.35
N SER A 199 15.83 25.57 9.75
CA SER A 199 17.13 26.02 10.26
C SER A 199 17.26 27.55 10.22
N ARG A 200 17.97 28.13 11.21
CA ARG A 200 18.33 29.55 11.24
C ARG A 200 19.39 29.93 10.19
N ILE A 201 20.11 28.94 9.66
CA ILE A 201 21.14 29.16 8.63
C ILE A 201 20.44 29.34 7.27
N ALA A 202 20.48 30.56 6.73
CA ALA A 202 19.79 30.92 5.49
C ALA A 202 20.15 29.99 4.31
N SER A 203 21.43 29.64 4.14
CA SER A 203 21.88 28.76 3.04
C SER A 203 21.29 27.35 3.15
N LEU A 204 21.22 26.78 4.35
CA LEU A 204 20.68 25.44 4.56
C LEU A 204 19.16 25.43 4.34
N SER A 205 18.45 26.42 4.90
CA SER A 205 17.01 26.56 4.70
C SER A 205 16.65 26.78 3.23
N ALA A 206 17.42 27.60 2.51
CA ALA A 206 17.24 27.83 1.08
C ALA A 206 17.47 26.56 0.25
N LEU A 207 18.54 25.80 0.52
CA LEU A 207 18.83 24.55 -0.19
C LEU A 207 17.73 23.50 0.04
N CYS A 208 17.31 23.30 1.29
CA CYS A 208 16.22 22.36 1.62
C CYS A 208 14.88 22.79 0.99
N THR A 209 14.56 24.08 1.03
CA THR A 209 13.33 24.61 0.42
C THR A 209 13.35 24.40 -1.10
N GLY A 210 14.46 24.78 -1.75
CA GLY A 210 14.63 24.60 -3.19
C GLY A 210 14.51 23.14 -3.62
N TYR A 211 15.16 22.21 -2.91
CA TYR A 211 15.03 20.78 -3.20
C TYR A 211 13.57 20.30 -3.09
N ILE A 212 12.87 20.66 -2.00
CA ILE A 212 11.47 20.24 -1.78
C ILE A 212 10.55 20.81 -2.86
N GLU A 213 10.68 22.09 -3.19
CA GLU A 213 9.83 22.76 -4.19
C GLU A 213 10.09 22.22 -5.60
N VAL A 214 11.35 22.00 -5.97
CA VAL A 214 11.72 21.42 -7.27
C VAL A 214 11.18 20.00 -7.40
N MET A 215 11.43 19.12 -6.42
CA MET A 215 10.97 17.73 -6.49
C MET A 215 9.45 17.59 -6.49
N ARG A 216 8.72 18.54 -5.87
CA ARG A 216 7.25 18.58 -5.91
C ARG A 216 6.70 19.10 -7.23
N SER A 217 7.49 19.87 -7.98
CA SER A 217 7.09 20.46 -9.26
C SER A 217 7.39 19.53 -10.44
N ILE A 218 8.37 18.63 -10.29
CA ILE A 218 8.76 17.68 -11.32
C ILE A 218 7.80 16.47 -11.32
N PRO A 219 7.24 16.08 -12.48
CA PRO A 219 6.49 14.84 -12.61
C PRO A 219 7.35 13.62 -12.26
N LEU A 220 6.85 12.71 -11.41
CA LEU A 220 7.59 11.51 -11.01
C LEU A 220 8.07 10.67 -12.21
N ILE A 221 7.27 10.61 -13.28
CA ILE A 221 7.62 9.89 -14.51
C ILE A 221 8.90 10.43 -15.17
N LEU A 222 9.15 11.75 -15.09
CA LEU A 222 10.35 12.37 -15.63
C LEU A 222 11.58 11.91 -14.83
N VAL A 223 11.48 11.88 -13.50
CA VAL A 223 12.57 11.42 -12.63
C VAL A 223 12.91 9.95 -12.90
N VAL A 224 11.90 9.09 -13.00
CA VAL A 224 12.09 7.67 -13.29
C VAL A 224 12.77 7.48 -14.65
N TYR A 225 12.34 8.21 -15.67
CA TYR A 225 12.92 8.12 -17.01
C TYR A 225 14.37 8.65 -17.06
N CYS A 226 14.65 9.76 -16.37
CA CYS A 226 16.00 10.28 -16.23
C CYS A 226 16.93 9.25 -15.57
N ILE A 227 16.48 8.57 -14.50
CA ILE A 227 17.26 7.49 -13.87
C ILE A 227 17.46 6.34 -14.85
N TRP A 228 16.41 5.91 -15.55
CA TRP A 228 16.49 4.80 -16.50
C TRP A 228 17.50 5.05 -17.63
N ILE A 229 17.60 6.28 -18.15
CA ILE A 229 18.61 6.67 -19.15
C ILE A 229 19.99 6.87 -18.53
N ALA A 230 20.09 7.60 -17.41
CA ALA A 230 21.36 7.99 -16.83
C ALA A 230 22.11 6.82 -16.17
N PHE A 231 21.38 5.88 -15.57
CA PHE A 231 21.98 4.75 -14.86
C PHE A 231 22.94 3.91 -15.72
N PRO A 232 22.55 3.41 -16.91
CA PRO A 232 23.48 2.65 -17.76
C PRO A 232 24.66 3.48 -18.28
N LEU A 233 24.50 4.81 -18.41
CA LEU A 233 25.58 5.71 -18.82
C LEU A 233 26.62 5.93 -17.71
N VAL A 234 26.18 6.02 -16.45
CA VAL A 234 27.05 6.27 -15.29
C VAL A 234 27.68 4.97 -14.77
N LEU A 235 26.96 3.85 -14.86
CA LEU A 235 27.38 2.54 -14.35
C LEU A 235 27.28 1.45 -15.42
N PRO A 236 28.10 1.52 -16.49
CA PRO A 236 28.03 0.57 -17.60
C PRO A 236 28.30 -0.88 -17.20
N GLN A 237 29.02 -1.11 -16.09
CA GLN A 237 29.30 -2.44 -15.54
C GLN A 237 28.11 -3.10 -14.83
N PHE A 238 27.02 -2.36 -14.57
CA PHE A 238 25.78 -2.88 -13.98
C PHE A 238 24.63 -2.78 -14.98
N PRO A 239 24.56 -3.68 -15.99
CA PRO A 239 23.49 -3.65 -16.97
C PRO A 239 22.15 -3.89 -16.26
N LEU A 240 21.21 -2.94 -16.41
CA LEU A 240 19.82 -3.19 -16.08
C LEU A 240 19.34 -4.36 -16.95
N ALA A 241 18.65 -5.33 -16.34
CA ALA A 241 18.06 -6.43 -17.09
C ALA A 241 17.23 -5.83 -18.24
N VAL A 242 17.62 -6.13 -19.47
CA VAL A 242 16.93 -5.62 -20.67
C VAL A 242 15.51 -6.15 -20.60
N VAL A 243 14.55 -5.26 -20.39
CA VAL A 243 13.13 -5.58 -20.52
C VAL A 243 12.88 -5.80 -22.00
N VAL A 244 13.06 -7.04 -22.45
CA VAL A 244 12.58 -7.52 -23.76
C VAL A 244 11.16 -8.05 -23.56
#